data_AF-A0A2N5ZYP4-F1
#
_entry.id   AF-A0A2N5ZYP4-F1
#
_cell.length_a   1.000
_cell.length_b   1.000
_cell.length_c   1.000
_cell.angle_alpha   90.00
_cell.angle_beta   90.00
_cell.angle_gamma   90.00
#
_symmetry.space_group_name_H-M   'P 1'
#
loop_
_entity.id
_entity.type
_entity.pdbx_description
1 polymer ?
#
loop_
_entity_poly.entity_id
_entity_poly.type
_entity_poly.pdbx_seq_one_letter_code
_entity_poly.pdbx_strand_id
1 'polypeptide(L)'
;YIDHGKYKYVPYNQLFRRIEKMSVLDLGEFEMYPNRDSLSYRETYGLQGIPTLLRGTLRRPGYSEAWNVFVQLGATDDTYQIENSEKISYREFINLFLPYDVEDPVEQKLCDFLGLDMNSQVMTRLKWLGIFEENIIGLPNATPAQILQKLLEEKWALGPEDKDMIAMQHQFEYILDGKTKRITSSLVVKGKDLVHTAMSITVGIPVAIATKLFLTGVIKRKGVIVPTMKDVYEPVLNELEEYGIVFIEEETDLD
;
A
#
# COMPACT_ATOMS: atom_id res chain seq x y z
N TYR A 1 -1.57 5.17 15.32
CA TYR A 1 -0.71 6.35 15.10
C TYR A 1 -1.06 7.43 16.13
N ILE A 2 -0.29 8.52 16.22
CA ILE A 2 -0.67 9.69 17.03
C ILE A 2 -0.88 10.87 16.10
N ASP A 3 -1.87 11.68 16.43
CA ASP A 3 -2.28 12.85 15.65
C ASP A 3 -2.73 13.95 16.62
N HIS A 4 -2.05 15.10 16.56
CA HIS A 4 -2.25 16.25 17.45
C HIS A 4 -2.32 15.87 18.95
N GLY A 5 -1.41 14.99 19.37
CA GLY A 5 -1.28 14.54 20.77
C GLY A 5 -2.32 13.50 21.19
N LYS A 6 -3.14 12.99 20.27
CA LYS A 6 -4.18 11.98 20.56
C LYS A 6 -3.90 10.68 19.80
N TYR A 7 -3.99 9.56 20.51
CA TYR A 7 -3.90 8.24 19.88
C TYR A 7 -5.11 7.99 18.99
N LYS A 8 -4.82 7.49 17.77
CA LYS A 8 -5.82 7.12 16.79
C LYS A 8 -5.72 5.62 16.51
N TYR A 9 -6.85 4.94 16.66
CA TYR A 9 -7.05 3.55 16.32
C TYR A 9 -8.02 3.49 15.14
N VAL A 10 -7.62 2.80 14.08
CA VAL A 10 -8.44 2.61 12.88
C VAL A 10 -8.68 1.12 12.72
N PRO A 11 -9.89 0.62 12.96
CA PRO A 11 -10.20 -0.78 12.75
C PRO A 11 -10.16 -1.11 11.26
N TYR A 12 -9.89 -2.39 10.93
CA TYR A 12 -9.65 -2.83 9.55
C TYR A 12 -10.80 -2.47 8.59
N ASN A 13 -12.05 -2.63 9.03
CA ASN A 13 -13.24 -2.30 8.25
C ASN A 13 -13.44 -0.78 7.97
N GLN A 14 -12.67 0.09 8.64
CA GLN A 14 -12.69 1.55 8.43
C GLN A 14 -11.42 2.06 7.75
N LEU A 15 -10.43 1.19 7.51
CA LEU A 15 -9.09 1.58 7.07
C LEU A 15 -9.11 2.36 5.75
N PHE A 16 -9.83 1.82 4.76
CA PHE A 16 -9.88 2.40 3.42
C PHE A 16 -10.90 3.53 3.27
N ARG A 17 -11.62 3.88 4.34
CA ARG A 17 -12.49 5.07 4.42
C ARG A 17 -11.77 6.29 5.00
N ARG A 18 -10.70 6.06 5.76
CA ARG A 18 -9.90 7.12 6.40
C ARG A 18 -8.61 7.31 5.62
N ILE A 19 -8.74 8.01 4.50
CA ILE A 19 -7.63 8.33 3.60
C ILE A 19 -7.28 9.81 3.67
N GLU A 20 -6.01 10.12 3.44
CA GLU A 20 -5.52 11.46 3.17
C GLU A 20 -5.13 11.56 1.69
N LYS A 21 -5.36 12.72 1.09
CA LYS A 21 -4.88 13.00 -0.27
C LYS A 21 -3.51 13.65 -0.20
N MET A 22 -2.61 13.23 -1.08
CA MET A 22 -1.30 13.82 -1.17
C MET A 22 -0.75 13.79 -2.59
N SER A 23 0.18 14.70 -2.88
CA SER A 23 0.89 14.74 -4.15
C SER A 23 2.35 14.39 -3.93
N VAL A 24 2.93 13.63 -4.86
CA VAL A 24 4.35 13.28 -4.84
C VAL A 24 4.99 13.84 -6.10
N LEU A 25 5.80 14.89 -5.96
CA LEU A 25 6.45 15.57 -7.07
C LEU A 25 5.44 15.90 -8.19
N ASP A 26 5.78 15.56 -9.44
CA ASP A 26 4.97 15.74 -10.64
C ASP A 26 4.06 14.55 -10.97
N LEU A 27 3.97 13.54 -10.09
CA LEU A 27 3.21 12.31 -10.35
C LEU A 27 1.69 12.44 -10.18
N GLY A 28 1.21 13.60 -9.73
CA GLY A 28 -0.20 13.87 -9.42
C GLY A 28 -0.63 13.33 -8.05
N GLU A 29 -1.94 13.18 -7.88
CA GLU A 29 -2.55 12.80 -6.61
C GLU A 29 -2.40 11.30 -6.27
N PHE A 30 -2.33 11.04 -4.97
CA PHE A 30 -2.38 9.75 -4.31
C PHE A 30 -3.36 9.80 -3.15
N GLU A 31 -3.89 8.63 -2.80
CA GLU A 31 -4.56 8.36 -1.54
C GLU A 31 -3.57 7.67 -0.60
N MET A 32 -3.55 8.08 0.65
CA MET A 32 -2.74 7.49 1.71
C MET A 32 -3.66 6.99 2.81
N TYR A 33 -3.54 5.71 3.16
CA TYR A 33 -4.16 5.18 4.39
C TYR A 33 -3.07 4.81 5.41
N PRO A 34 -3.36 4.92 6.72
CA PRO A 34 -2.42 4.54 7.79
C PRO A 34 -1.99 3.07 7.68
N ASN A 35 -0.72 2.77 7.98
CA ASN A 35 -0.16 1.42 7.82
C ASN A 35 0.40 0.87 9.14
N ARG A 36 -0.27 -0.15 9.69
CA ARG A 36 0.05 -0.84 10.95
C ARG A 36 0.24 0.16 12.11
N ASP A 37 1.15 -0.14 13.04
CA ASP A 37 1.49 0.74 14.15
C ASP A 37 2.67 1.67 13.84
N SER A 38 2.37 2.95 13.67
CA SER A 38 3.38 4.01 13.52
C SER A 38 4.08 4.36 14.83
N LEU A 39 3.54 4.00 16.01
CA LEU A 39 4.13 4.38 17.31
C LEU A 39 5.46 3.68 17.58
N SER A 40 5.65 2.49 17.02
CA SER A 40 6.92 1.73 17.03
C SER A 40 8.14 2.55 16.53
N TYR A 41 7.91 3.60 15.74
CA TYR A 41 8.96 4.46 15.21
C TYR A 41 9.47 5.53 16.18
N ARG A 42 8.75 5.83 17.28
CA ARG A 42 9.19 6.83 18.27
C ARG A 42 10.55 6.49 18.87
N GLU A 43 10.71 5.25 19.30
CA GLU A 43 11.97 4.78 19.89
C GLU A 43 13.04 4.67 18.80
N THR A 44 12.69 4.05 17.67
CA THR A 44 13.59 3.82 16.53
C THR A 44 14.24 5.12 16.01
N TYR A 45 13.50 6.22 15.97
CA TYR A 45 13.97 7.51 15.46
C TYR A 45 14.26 8.56 16.54
N GLY A 46 14.15 8.23 17.83
CA GLY A 46 14.35 9.20 18.90
C GLY A 46 13.32 10.35 18.88
N LEU A 47 12.10 10.06 18.45
CA LEU A 47 11.00 11.03 18.31
C LEU A 47 10.01 10.92 19.48
N GLN A 48 10.52 10.88 20.71
CA GLN A 48 9.66 10.84 21.89
C GLN A 48 8.88 12.16 22.02
N GLY A 49 7.60 12.08 22.37
CA GLY A 49 6.77 13.25 22.65
C GLY A 49 6.24 14.02 21.44
N ILE A 50 6.55 13.61 20.20
CA ILE A 50 6.01 14.29 19.02
C ILE A 50 4.47 14.18 18.96
N PRO A 51 3.77 15.28 18.60
CA PRO A 51 2.31 15.34 18.63
C PRO A 51 1.68 14.52 17.51
N THR A 52 2.35 14.41 16.36
CA THR A 52 1.86 13.70 15.19
C THR A 52 2.96 12.77 14.67
N LEU A 53 2.64 11.49 14.49
CA LEU A 53 3.51 10.49 13.88
C LEU A 53 2.64 9.47 13.16
N LEU A 54 2.70 9.50 11.84
CA LEU A 54 1.91 8.64 10.96
C LEU A 54 2.81 8.07 9.87
N ARG A 55 2.68 6.76 9.65
CA ARG A 55 3.22 6.05 8.48
C ARG A 55 2.05 5.47 7.72
N GLY A 56 1.99 5.72 6.42
CA GLY A 56 0.93 5.23 5.55
C GLY A 56 1.42 4.46 4.34
N THR A 57 0.48 4.10 3.49
CA THR A 57 0.72 3.46 2.20
C THR A 57 -0.01 4.21 1.10
N LEU A 58 0.71 4.51 0.01
CA LEU A 58 0.19 5.27 -1.12
C LEU A 58 -0.50 4.36 -2.14
N ARG A 59 -1.59 4.88 -2.70
CA ARG A 59 -2.34 4.28 -3.81
C ARG A 59 -2.85 5.35 -4.76
N ARG A 60 -3.16 4.96 -5.99
CA ARG A 60 -3.81 5.87 -6.93
C ARG A 60 -5.27 6.13 -6.54
N PRO A 61 -5.80 7.33 -6.85
CA PRO A 61 -7.19 7.68 -6.56
C PRO A 61 -8.20 6.63 -7.02
N GLY A 62 -9.16 6.32 -6.16
CA GLY A 62 -10.20 5.32 -6.38
C GLY A 62 -9.81 3.89 -6.00
N TYR A 63 -8.55 3.62 -5.64
CA TYR A 63 -8.16 2.31 -5.14
C TYR A 63 -8.84 2.01 -3.80
N SER A 64 -8.78 2.93 -2.84
CA SER A 64 -9.24 2.66 -1.47
C SER A 64 -10.74 2.42 -1.45
N GLU A 65 -11.49 3.22 -2.20
CA GLU A 65 -12.94 3.08 -2.35
C GLU A 65 -13.33 1.72 -2.96
N ALA A 66 -12.68 1.33 -4.06
CA ALA A 66 -12.97 0.05 -4.72
C ALA A 66 -12.53 -1.16 -3.87
N TRP A 67 -11.35 -1.08 -3.25
CA TRP A 67 -10.84 -2.13 -2.37
C TRP A 67 -11.70 -2.30 -1.12
N ASN A 68 -12.27 -1.21 -0.61
CA ASN A 68 -13.15 -1.25 0.55
C ASN A 68 -14.37 -2.15 0.35
N VAL A 69 -14.83 -2.37 -0.90
CA VAL A 69 -15.92 -3.31 -1.19
C VAL A 69 -15.57 -4.73 -0.74
N PHE A 70 -14.37 -5.22 -1.08
CA PHE A 70 -13.92 -6.54 -0.65
C PHE A 70 -13.78 -6.65 0.86
N VAL A 71 -13.32 -5.57 1.51
CA VAL A 71 -13.22 -5.50 2.97
C VAL A 71 -14.60 -5.55 3.63
N GLN A 72 -15.59 -4.84 3.11
CA GLN A 72 -16.95 -4.88 3.67
C GLN A 72 -17.65 -6.23 3.44
N LEU A 73 -17.38 -6.89 2.31
CA LEU A 73 -17.89 -8.24 2.05
C LEU A 73 -17.23 -9.31 2.92
N GLY A 74 -16.02 -9.06 3.44
CA GLY A 74 -15.19 -10.10 4.07
C GLY A 74 -14.46 -10.98 3.07
N ALA A 75 -14.40 -10.59 1.80
CA ALA A 75 -13.70 -11.32 0.74
C ALA A 75 -12.16 -11.33 0.91
N THR A 76 -11.64 -10.56 1.86
CA THR A 76 -10.22 -10.53 2.23
C THR A 76 -9.89 -11.41 3.44
N ASP A 77 -10.85 -12.17 3.95
CA ASP A 77 -10.65 -13.08 5.09
C ASP A 77 -9.94 -14.36 4.66
N ASP A 78 -8.96 -14.79 5.46
CA ASP A 78 -8.13 -15.98 5.24
C ASP A 78 -8.27 -17.00 6.39
N THR A 79 -9.27 -16.81 7.27
CA THR A 79 -9.44 -17.61 8.50
C THR A 79 -10.36 -18.82 8.33
N TYR A 80 -11.11 -18.90 7.23
CA TYR A 80 -12.02 -19.99 6.93
C TYR A 80 -12.03 -20.34 5.43
N GLN A 81 -12.54 -21.53 5.11
CA GLN A 81 -12.60 -22.06 3.76
C GLN A 81 -14.02 -22.02 3.21
N ILE A 82 -14.15 -21.83 1.90
CA ILE A 82 -15.41 -21.97 1.17
C ILE A 82 -15.48 -23.38 0.60
N GLU A 83 -16.48 -24.15 1.05
CA GLU A 83 -16.69 -25.52 0.59
C GLU A 83 -16.99 -25.57 -0.91
N ASN A 84 -16.39 -26.53 -1.61
CA ASN A 84 -16.57 -26.73 -3.05
C ASN A 84 -16.21 -25.50 -3.90
N SER A 85 -15.31 -24.62 -3.44
CA SER A 85 -14.88 -23.43 -4.19
C SER A 85 -14.31 -23.75 -5.57
N GLU A 86 -13.89 -25.00 -5.84
CA GLU A 86 -13.43 -25.43 -7.15
C GLU A 86 -14.55 -25.56 -8.19
N LYS A 87 -15.82 -25.55 -7.75
CA LYS A 87 -17.00 -25.79 -8.60
C LYS A 87 -17.85 -24.54 -8.84
N ILE A 88 -17.57 -23.45 -8.14
CA ILE A 88 -18.37 -22.22 -8.23
C ILE A 88 -17.66 -21.17 -9.11
N SER A 89 -18.43 -20.28 -9.71
CA SER A 89 -17.93 -19.13 -10.46
C SER A 89 -17.54 -17.96 -9.54
N TYR A 90 -16.83 -16.96 -10.09
CA TYR A 90 -16.56 -15.72 -9.36
C TYR A 90 -17.86 -14.97 -9.01
N ARG A 91 -18.86 -14.98 -9.91
CA ARG A 91 -20.20 -14.45 -9.62
C ARG A 91 -20.82 -15.13 -8.41
N GLU A 92 -20.82 -16.47 -8.39
CA GLU A 92 -21.38 -17.23 -7.28
C GLU A 92 -20.63 -16.95 -5.98
N PHE A 93 -19.29 -16.86 -6.02
CA PHE A 93 -18.47 -16.49 -4.88
C PHE A 93 -18.87 -15.13 -4.28
N ILE A 94 -19.04 -14.08 -5.09
CA ILE A 94 -19.52 -12.79 -4.58
C ILE A 94 -20.92 -12.92 -3.99
N ASN A 95 -21.79 -13.70 -4.63
CA ASN A 95 -23.16 -13.91 -4.18
C ASN A 95 -23.25 -14.62 -2.81
N LEU A 96 -22.25 -15.41 -2.41
CA LEU A 96 -22.20 -16.07 -1.09
C LEU A 96 -22.20 -15.07 0.08
N PHE A 97 -21.72 -13.84 -0.15
CA PHE A 97 -21.65 -12.79 0.88
C PHE A 97 -22.89 -11.89 0.90
N LEU A 98 -23.80 -12.07 -0.05
CA LEU A 98 -24.97 -11.21 -0.22
C LEU A 98 -26.25 -11.91 0.28
N PRO A 99 -27.27 -11.14 0.68
CA PRO A 99 -28.58 -11.70 1.01
C PRO A 99 -29.12 -12.57 -0.13
N TYR A 100 -29.86 -13.63 0.20
CA TYR A 100 -30.51 -14.47 -0.80
C TYR A 100 -31.60 -13.68 -1.54
N ASP A 101 -31.51 -13.69 -2.86
CA ASP A 101 -32.47 -13.09 -3.78
C ASP A 101 -32.31 -13.80 -5.13
N VAL A 102 -33.43 -14.13 -5.77
CA VAL A 102 -33.50 -14.87 -7.05
C VAL A 102 -33.86 -13.98 -8.24
N GLU A 103 -34.44 -12.82 -7.99
CA GLU A 103 -34.90 -11.89 -9.01
C GLU A 103 -33.76 -10.93 -9.41
N ASP A 104 -33.03 -10.43 -8.41
CA ASP A 104 -32.01 -9.42 -8.64
C ASP A 104 -30.66 -10.02 -9.06
N PRO A 105 -29.99 -9.44 -10.09
CA PRO A 105 -28.64 -9.84 -10.45
C PRO A 105 -27.65 -9.47 -9.34
N VAL A 106 -26.54 -10.23 -9.24
CA VAL A 106 -25.51 -10.06 -8.19
C VAL A 106 -24.98 -8.62 -8.11
N GLU A 107 -24.84 -7.95 -9.24
CA GLU A 107 -24.44 -6.54 -9.32
C GLU A 107 -25.42 -5.62 -8.57
N GLN A 108 -26.73 -5.84 -8.76
CA GLN A 108 -27.78 -5.04 -8.12
C GLN A 108 -27.81 -5.32 -6.62
N LYS A 109 -27.77 -6.60 -6.24
CA LYS A 109 -27.67 -7.04 -4.85
C LYS A 109 -26.48 -6.42 -4.12
N LEU A 110 -25.31 -6.36 -4.78
CA LEU A 110 -24.12 -5.72 -4.22
C LEU A 110 -24.32 -4.21 -4.01
N CYS A 111 -24.93 -3.54 -5.01
CA CYS A 111 -25.24 -2.12 -4.92
C CYS A 111 -26.16 -1.82 -3.74
N ASP A 112 -27.24 -2.59 -3.58
CA ASP A 112 -28.19 -2.40 -2.49
C ASP A 112 -27.57 -2.74 -1.13
N PHE A 113 -26.76 -3.81 -1.06
CA PHE A 113 -26.11 -4.23 0.17
C PHE A 113 -25.10 -3.20 0.71
N LEU A 114 -24.34 -2.55 -0.19
CA LEU A 114 -23.28 -1.60 0.19
C LEU A 114 -23.65 -0.12 -0.02
N GLY A 115 -24.84 0.17 -0.56
CA GLY A 115 -25.27 1.52 -0.91
C GLY A 115 -24.46 2.15 -2.05
N LEU A 116 -24.13 1.36 -3.08
CA LEU A 116 -23.39 1.83 -4.26
C LEU A 116 -24.36 2.21 -5.38
N ASP A 117 -23.94 3.14 -6.24
CA ASP A 117 -24.61 3.40 -7.52
C ASP A 117 -24.10 2.39 -8.57
N MET A 118 -25.02 1.74 -9.30
CA MET A 118 -24.74 0.82 -10.40
C MET A 118 -23.85 1.43 -11.50
N ASN A 119 -23.92 2.74 -11.67
CA ASN A 119 -23.15 3.52 -12.64
C ASN A 119 -21.90 4.19 -12.04
N SER A 120 -21.58 3.91 -10.77
CA SER A 120 -20.40 4.45 -10.11
C SER A 120 -19.10 3.95 -10.73
N GLN A 121 -18.03 4.73 -10.57
CA GLN A 121 -16.68 4.31 -10.96
C GLN A 121 -16.21 3.07 -10.18
N VAL A 122 -16.70 2.86 -8.96
CA VAL A 122 -16.46 1.64 -8.19
C VAL A 122 -16.99 0.44 -8.94
N MET A 123 -18.27 0.46 -9.32
CA MET A 123 -18.89 -0.64 -10.06
C MET A 123 -18.22 -0.88 -11.41
N THR A 124 -17.79 0.16 -12.12
CA THR A 124 -16.99 0.03 -13.35
C THR A 124 -15.70 -0.76 -13.11
N ARG A 125 -14.96 -0.45 -12.04
CA ARG A 125 -13.71 -1.16 -11.69
C ARG A 125 -13.97 -2.61 -11.28
N LEU A 126 -15.03 -2.87 -10.51
CA LEU A 126 -15.40 -4.23 -10.09
C LEU A 126 -15.82 -5.10 -11.28
N LYS A 127 -16.63 -4.54 -12.20
CA LYS A 127 -17.01 -5.20 -13.46
C LYS A 127 -15.77 -5.51 -14.30
N TRP A 128 -14.86 -4.54 -14.49
CA TRP A 128 -13.61 -4.76 -15.22
C TRP A 128 -12.73 -5.85 -14.58
N LEU A 129 -12.65 -5.88 -13.25
CA LEU A 129 -11.91 -6.91 -12.53
C LEU A 129 -12.48 -8.31 -12.78
N GLY A 130 -13.76 -8.41 -13.15
CA GLY A 130 -14.39 -9.68 -13.50
C GLY A 130 -14.94 -10.45 -12.31
N ILE A 131 -15.27 -9.77 -11.21
CA ILE A 131 -15.84 -10.42 -10.02
C ILE A 131 -17.25 -11.00 -10.26
N PHE A 132 -17.88 -10.62 -11.36
CA PHE A 132 -19.21 -11.07 -11.76
C PHE A 132 -19.18 -12.04 -12.95
N GLU A 133 -18.00 -12.55 -13.30
CA GLU A 133 -17.85 -13.50 -14.40
C GLU A 133 -18.25 -14.92 -13.98
N GLU A 134 -18.70 -15.71 -14.96
CA GLU A 134 -19.17 -17.09 -14.74
C GLU A 134 -18.07 -18.14 -14.84
N ASN A 135 -16.81 -17.73 -15.04
CA ASN A 135 -15.71 -18.69 -15.09
C ASN A 135 -15.47 -19.30 -13.70
N ILE A 136 -15.30 -20.62 -13.70
CA ILE A 136 -15.11 -21.43 -12.50
C ILE A 136 -13.76 -21.11 -11.85
N ILE A 137 -13.78 -20.94 -10.53
CA ILE A 137 -12.60 -20.61 -9.74
C ILE A 137 -11.57 -21.74 -9.76
N GLY A 138 -12.00 -23.01 -9.69
CA GLY A 138 -11.10 -24.17 -9.82
C GLY A 138 -10.05 -24.32 -8.72
N LEU A 139 -10.22 -23.66 -7.56
CA LEU A 139 -9.40 -23.85 -6.38
C LEU A 139 -10.16 -24.64 -5.32
N PRO A 140 -9.69 -25.82 -4.87
CA PRO A 140 -10.43 -26.65 -3.93
C PRO A 140 -10.34 -26.14 -2.49
N ASN A 141 -11.49 -25.96 -1.84
CA ASN A 141 -11.63 -25.51 -0.44
C ASN A 141 -10.74 -24.31 -0.08
N ALA A 142 -10.73 -23.30 -0.94
CA ALA A 142 -9.93 -22.10 -0.78
C ALA A 142 -10.59 -21.11 0.20
N THR A 143 -9.78 -20.28 0.82
CA THR A 143 -10.26 -19.14 1.61
C THR A 143 -10.80 -18.04 0.70
N PRO A 144 -11.67 -17.14 1.18
CA PRO A 144 -12.08 -15.95 0.43
C PRO A 144 -10.89 -15.16 -0.12
N ALA A 145 -9.87 -14.93 0.72
CA ALA A 145 -8.66 -14.23 0.34
C ALA A 145 -7.89 -14.93 -0.79
N GLN A 146 -7.78 -16.26 -0.78
CA GLN A 146 -7.13 -17.03 -1.83
C GLN A 146 -7.87 -16.96 -3.17
N ILE A 147 -9.21 -17.02 -3.13
CA ILE A 147 -10.05 -16.88 -4.33
C ILE A 147 -9.86 -15.49 -4.93
N LEU A 148 -9.94 -14.44 -4.09
CA LEU A 148 -9.72 -13.07 -4.53
C LEU A 148 -8.30 -12.89 -5.06
N GLN A 149 -7.28 -13.41 -4.37
CA GLN A 149 -5.88 -13.36 -4.80
C GLN A 149 -5.70 -13.94 -6.21
N LYS A 150 -6.27 -15.11 -6.48
CA LYS A 150 -6.20 -15.73 -7.81
C LYS A 150 -6.73 -14.79 -8.91
N LEU A 151 -7.91 -14.22 -8.70
CA LEU A 151 -8.50 -13.27 -9.66
C LEU A 151 -7.61 -12.05 -9.87
N LEU A 152 -7.07 -11.50 -8.78
CA LEU A 152 -6.20 -10.32 -8.84
C LEU A 152 -4.89 -10.62 -9.56
N GLU A 153 -4.25 -11.77 -9.31
CA GLU A 153 -3.01 -12.18 -9.98
C GLU A 153 -3.21 -12.35 -11.50
N GLU A 154 -4.37 -12.88 -11.93
CA GLU A 154 -4.71 -12.99 -13.34
C GLU A 154 -4.95 -11.62 -14.00
N LYS A 155 -5.58 -10.68 -13.28
CA LYS A 155 -6.03 -9.39 -13.84
C LYS A 155 -5.04 -8.25 -13.68
N TRP A 156 -4.18 -8.29 -12.66
CA TRP A 156 -3.24 -7.21 -12.30
C TRP A 156 -1.78 -7.55 -12.63
N ALA A 157 -1.52 -8.66 -13.32
CA ALA A 157 -0.20 -8.96 -13.84
C ALA A 157 0.28 -7.82 -14.76
N LEU A 158 1.55 -7.44 -14.61
CA LEU A 158 2.20 -6.51 -15.52
C LEU A 158 2.32 -7.15 -16.90
N GLY A 159 1.90 -6.44 -17.94
CA GLY A 159 2.15 -6.82 -19.32
C GLY A 159 3.63 -6.67 -19.72
N PRO A 160 4.06 -7.23 -20.86
CA PRO A 160 5.46 -7.20 -21.31
C PRO A 160 6.09 -5.80 -21.39
N GLU A 161 5.29 -4.78 -21.70
CA GLU A 161 5.72 -3.39 -21.87
C GLU A 161 5.41 -2.50 -20.65
N ASP A 162 4.76 -3.06 -19.62
CA ASP A 162 4.42 -2.31 -18.42
C ASP A 162 5.66 -2.10 -17.52
N LYS A 163 5.62 -1.01 -16.76
CA LYS A 163 6.65 -0.65 -15.79
C LYS A 163 5.99 -0.32 -14.46
N ASP A 164 6.58 -0.80 -13.37
CA ASP A 164 6.17 -0.40 -12.03
C ASP A 164 6.86 0.92 -11.61
N MET A 165 6.43 1.42 -10.46
CA MET A 165 6.97 2.63 -9.88
C MET A 165 6.90 2.55 -8.36
N ILE A 166 7.99 2.95 -7.72
CA ILE A 166 8.02 3.25 -6.29
C ILE A 166 7.91 4.75 -6.11
N ALA A 167 6.97 5.16 -5.27
CA ALA A 167 6.85 6.52 -4.76
C ALA A 167 6.90 6.45 -3.23
N MET A 168 7.81 7.21 -2.63
CA MET A 168 7.94 7.35 -1.18
C MET A 168 8.07 8.83 -0.85
N GLN A 169 7.47 9.26 0.26
CA GLN A 169 7.58 10.63 0.72
C GLN A 169 7.64 10.67 2.25
N HIS A 170 8.58 11.44 2.77
CA HIS A 170 8.64 11.85 4.16
C HIS A 170 8.25 13.31 4.26
N GLN A 171 7.45 13.66 5.27
CA GLN A 171 7.09 15.04 5.58
C GLN A 171 7.42 15.30 7.05
N PHE A 172 8.19 16.35 7.31
CA PHE A 172 8.52 16.78 8.65
C PHE A 172 8.11 18.24 8.83
N GLU A 173 7.29 18.49 9.84
CA GLU A 173 6.96 19.84 10.29
C GLU A 173 7.75 20.15 11.55
N TYR A 174 8.40 21.31 11.57
CA TYR A 174 9.28 21.72 12.66
C TYR A 174 9.26 23.22 12.85
N ILE A 175 9.69 23.65 14.04
CA ILE A 175 9.89 25.06 14.36
C ILE A 175 11.39 25.34 14.31
N LEU A 176 11.77 26.32 13.50
CA LEU A 176 13.15 26.81 13.42
C LEU A 176 13.12 28.34 13.52
N ASP A 177 13.88 28.89 14.48
CA ASP A 177 13.94 30.33 14.75
C ASP A 177 12.57 30.99 14.94
N GLY A 178 11.64 30.26 15.56
CA GLY A 178 10.27 30.71 15.83
C GLY A 178 9.32 30.66 14.63
N LYS A 179 9.78 30.20 13.46
CA LYS A 179 8.95 29.99 12.27
C LYS A 179 8.57 28.53 12.10
N THR A 180 7.35 28.29 11.65
CA THR A 180 6.86 26.95 11.31
C THR A 180 7.28 26.61 9.88
N LYS A 181 7.95 25.48 9.72
CA LYS A 181 8.45 25.01 8.43
C LYS A 181 8.04 23.58 8.16
N ARG A 182 8.00 23.21 6.89
CA ARG A 182 7.87 21.83 6.43
C ARG A 182 8.99 21.50 5.44
N ILE A 183 9.66 20.37 5.67
CA ILE A 183 10.52 19.73 4.68
C ILE A 183 9.85 18.46 4.18
N THR A 184 9.84 18.28 2.87
CA THR A 184 9.32 17.11 2.19
C THR A 184 10.46 16.42 1.46
N SER A 185 10.68 15.14 1.72
CA SER A 185 11.73 14.32 1.08
C SER A 185 11.07 13.22 0.27
N SER A 186 11.13 13.32 -1.07
CA SER A 186 10.40 12.47 -2.01
C SER A 186 11.34 11.59 -2.83
N LEU A 187 11.04 10.30 -2.97
CA LEU A 187 11.73 9.36 -3.84
C LEU A 187 10.77 8.82 -4.88
N VAL A 188 11.17 8.88 -6.15
CA VAL A 188 10.47 8.25 -7.27
C VAL A 188 11.44 7.41 -8.08
N VAL A 189 11.18 6.11 -8.15
CA VAL A 189 11.96 5.17 -8.97
C VAL A 189 11.00 4.47 -9.91
N LYS A 190 11.31 4.45 -11.21
CA LYS A 190 10.55 3.71 -12.23
C LYS A 190 11.30 2.44 -12.61
N GLY A 191 10.56 1.35 -12.79
CA GLY A 191 11.11 0.09 -13.27
C GLY A 191 11.66 0.26 -14.69
N LYS A 192 12.60 -0.60 -15.05
CA LYS A 192 13.16 -0.64 -16.41
C LYS A 192 12.37 -1.59 -17.30
N ASP A 193 12.03 -2.75 -16.76
CA ASP A 193 11.35 -3.87 -17.40
C ASP A 193 10.71 -4.79 -16.34
N LEU A 194 10.12 -5.91 -16.78
CA LEU A 194 9.46 -6.91 -15.92
C LEU A 194 10.38 -7.60 -14.91
N VAL A 195 11.69 -7.66 -15.16
CA VAL A 195 12.69 -8.28 -14.27
C VAL A 195 13.25 -7.22 -13.32
N HIS A 196 13.66 -6.08 -13.87
CA HIS A 196 14.24 -4.94 -13.16
C HIS A 196 13.15 -3.92 -12.81
N THR A 197 12.19 -4.36 -12.02
CA THR A 197 11.13 -3.51 -11.45
C THR A 197 11.71 -2.50 -10.46
N ALA A 198 11.07 -1.34 -10.30
CA ALA A 198 11.42 -0.36 -9.27
C ALA A 198 11.43 -0.99 -7.88
N MET A 199 10.50 -1.91 -7.60
CA MET A 199 10.50 -2.69 -6.36
C MET A 199 11.76 -3.56 -6.24
N SER A 200 12.12 -4.33 -7.27
CA SER A 200 13.33 -5.19 -7.23
C SER A 200 14.61 -4.37 -7.05
N ILE A 201 14.69 -3.21 -7.71
CA ILE A 201 15.82 -2.29 -7.63
C ILE A 201 15.92 -1.69 -6.22
N THR A 202 14.84 -1.12 -5.71
CA THR A 202 14.84 -0.41 -4.42
C THR A 202 14.88 -1.34 -3.21
N VAL A 203 14.70 -2.66 -3.39
CA VAL A 203 14.91 -3.66 -2.35
C VAL A 203 16.27 -4.34 -2.49
N GLY A 204 16.59 -4.83 -3.69
CA GLY A 204 17.78 -5.63 -3.95
C GLY A 204 19.08 -4.83 -3.88
N ILE A 205 19.10 -3.62 -4.43
CA ILE A 205 20.32 -2.79 -4.45
C ILE A 205 20.75 -2.38 -3.03
N PRO A 206 19.87 -1.88 -2.14
CA PRO A 206 20.27 -1.61 -0.75
C PRO A 206 20.85 -2.83 -0.03
N VAL A 207 20.30 -4.03 -0.26
CA VAL A 207 20.81 -5.27 0.33
C VAL A 207 22.21 -5.60 -0.20
N ALA A 208 22.42 -5.48 -1.51
CA ALA A 208 23.72 -5.71 -2.15
C ALA A 208 24.79 -4.71 -1.65
N ILE A 209 24.44 -3.42 -1.59
CA ILE A 209 25.31 -2.36 -1.09
C ILE A 209 25.68 -2.60 0.38
N ALA A 210 24.67 -2.81 1.25
CA ALA A 210 24.92 -3.06 2.67
C ALA A 210 25.81 -4.31 2.87
N THR A 211 25.58 -5.36 2.09
CA THR A 211 26.42 -6.57 2.10
C THR A 211 27.85 -6.27 1.67
N LYS A 212 28.04 -5.53 0.58
CA LYS A 212 29.36 -5.10 0.10
C LYS A 212 30.10 -4.30 1.16
N LEU A 213 29.47 -3.27 1.71
CA LEU A 213 30.05 -2.37 2.71
C LEU A 213 30.39 -3.08 4.03
N PHE A 214 29.60 -4.09 4.40
CA PHE A 214 29.93 -4.96 5.54
C PHE A 214 31.16 -5.83 5.25
N LEU A 215 31.19 -6.52 4.11
CA LEU A 215 32.30 -7.41 3.72
C LEU A 215 33.63 -6.67 3.51
N THR A 216 33.59 -5.42 3.02
CA THR A 216 34.78 -4.59 2.83
C THR A 216 35.23 -3.87 4.11
N GLY A 217 34.49 -4.03 5.21
CA GLY A 217 34.83 -3.44 6.51
C GLY A 217 34.56 -1.94 6.62
N VAL A 218 33.76 -1.36 5.73
CA VAL A 218 33.23 0.01 5.88
C VAL A 218 32.23 0.05 7.02
N ILE A 219 31.25 -0.85 7.01
CA ILE A 219 30.33 -1.05 8.14
C ILE A 219 30.96 -2.06 9.10
N LYS A 220 31.34 -1.59 10.30
CA LYS A 220 32.07 -2.41 11.30
C LYS A 220 31.22 -2.90 12.47
N ARG A 221 29.97 -2.45 12.56
CA ARG A 221 29.09 -2.78 13.69
C ARG A 221 28.77 -4.28 13.73
N LYS A 222 28.53 -4.79 14.93
CA LYS A 222 28.21 -6.19 15.20
C LYS A 222 26.88 -6.30 15.94
N GLY A 223 26.23 -7.46 15.82
CA GLY A 223 24.93 -7.74 16.42
C GLY A 223 23.77 -7.54 15.43
N VAL A 224 22.54 -7.55 15.95
CA VAL A 224 21.33 -7.30 15.16
C VAL A 224 21.09 -5.80 15.10
N ILE A 225 21.14 -5.22 13.90
CA ILE A 225 21.17 -3.77 13.69
C ILE A 225 20.12 -3.39 12.66
N VAL A 226 19.40 -2.30 12.93
CA VAL A 226 18.52 -1.60 12.00
C VAL A 226 19.28 -0.38 11.44
N PRO A 227 19.10 0.00 10.16
CA PRO A 227 19.90 1.06 9.51
C PRO A 227 19.50 2.49 9.95
N THR A 228 19.50 2.75 11.26
CA THR A 228 19.22 4.08 11.85
C THR A 228 20.48 4.83 12.27
N MET A 229 21.64 4.18 12.21
CA MET A 229 22.92 4.76 12.62
C MET A 229 23.66 5.36 11.43
N LYS A 230 24.24 6.55 11.60
CA LYS A 230 24.95 7.31 10.56
C LYS A 230 26.02 6.50 9.82
N ASP A 231 26.84 5.77 10.57
CA ASP A 231 27.90 4.92 10.03
C ASP A 231 27.40 3.70 9.24
N VAL A 232 26.08 3.48 9.22
CA VAL A 232 25.41 2.49 8.37
C VAL A 232 24.70 3.17 7.21
N TYR A 233 23.82 4.14 7.48
CA TYR A 233 22.96 4.69 6.43
C TYR A 233 23.70 5.68 5.51
N GLU A 234 24.67 6.46 5.99
CA GLU A 234 25.35 7.45 5.13
C GLU A 234 26.15 6.76 4.01
N PRO A 235 26.98 5.73 4.27
CA PRO A 235 27.66 5.00 3.21
C PRO A 235 26.71 4.31 2.22
N VAL A 236 25.58 3.79 2.73
CA VAL A 236 24.57 3.13 1.89
C VAL A 236 23.86 4.14 0.99
N LEU A 237 23.42 5.28 1.53
CA LEU A 237 22.76 6.34 0.77
C LEU A 237 23.70 6.92 -0.30
N ASN A 238 24.96 7.23 0.05
CA ASN A 238 25.93 7.76 -0.90
C ASN A 238 26.12 6.83 -2.11
N GLU A 239 26.18 5.51 -1.88
CA GLU A 239 26.32 4.55 -2.99
C GLU A 239 25.00 4.35 -3.76
N LEU A 240 23.84 4.46 -3.09
CA LEU A 240 22.53 4.40 -3.75
C LEU A 240 22.33 5.53 -4.77
N GLU A 241 22.97 6.69 -4.57
CA GLU A 241 22.94 7.79 -5.53
C GLU A 241 23.53 7.40 -6.89
N GLU A 242 24.57 6.55 -6.92
CA GLU A 242 25.16 6.04 -8.16
C GLU A 242 24.17 5.20 -8.98
N TYR A 243 23.15 4.64 -8.34
CA TYR A 243 22.06 3.88 -8.96
C TYR A 243 20.83 4.74 -9.27
N GLY A 244 20.89 6.05 -9.04
CA GLY A 244 19.78 6.98 -9.24
C GLY A 244 18.66 6.84 -8.20
N ILE A 245 18.94 6.23 -7.05
CA ILE A 245 17.99 6.13 -5.92
C ILE A 245 18.27 7.30 -5.00
N VAL A 246 17.68 8.46 -5.33
CA VAL A 246 17.94 9.75 -4.66
C VAL A 246 16.63 10.35 -4.21
N PHE A 247 16.63 10.91 -2.99
CA PHE A 247 15.51 11.70 -2.48
C PHE A 247 15.65 13.15 -2.92
N ILE A 248 14.54 13.76 -3.32
CA ILE A 248 14.42 15.17 -3.65
C ILE A 248 13.79 15.88 -2.44
N GLU A 249 14.48 16.88 -1.91
CA GLU A 249 14.03 17.65 -0.75
C GLU A 249 13.49 19.02 -1.14
N GLU A 250 12.31 19.35 -0.62
CA GLU A 250 11.62 20.62 -0.82
C GLU A 250 11.26 21.21 0.56
N GLU A 251 11.71 22.44 0.85
CA GLU A 251 11.38 23.17 2.09
C GLU A 251 10.36 24.27 1.80
N THR A 252 9.37 24.41 2.68
CA THR A 252 8.32 25.42 2.61
C THR A 252 8.08 26.03 3.99
N ASP A 253 7.92 27.36 4.04
CA ASP A 253 7.44 28.04 5.24
C ASP A 253 5.91 27.86 5.33
N LEU A 254 5.39 27.56 6.53
CA LEU A 254 3.96 27.32 6.77
C LEU A 254 3.24 28.55 7.35
N ASP A 255 3.98 29.62 7.63
CA ASP A 255 3.51 30.89 8.19
C ASP A 255 3.18 31.94 7.10
#